data_AF-A0A7X0U682-F1
#
_entry.id   AF-A0A7X0U682-F1
#
_cell.length_a   1.000
_cell.length_b   1.000
_cell.length_c   1.000
_cell.angle_alpha   90.00
_cell.angle_beta   90.00
_cell.angle_gamma   90.00
#
_symmetry.space_group_name_H-M   'P 1'
#
loop_
_entity.id
_entity.type
_entity.pdbx_description
1 polymer ?
#
loop_
_entity_poly.entity_id
_entity_poly.type
_entity_poly.pdbx_seq_one_letter_code
_entity_poly.pdbx_strand_id
1 'polypeptide(L)'
;MKTRVQPCCNKETFANEAEARRRLDRMHALGLRSVLPSDVELCRNGWHLKFPQPNSGPSPKLRALVEARDKACVRCGAVVPRDEDSIHHRIPRGRGGENTAENLLLLCGSGTTGCHGYVESHRTEAYNHGYLVRTGFDPLDVPVLLLGTTWAYPSPDGKWVISGGEPTP
;
A
#
# COMPACT_ATOMS: atom_id res chain seq x y z
N MET A 1 -24.22 6.24 37.21
CA MET A 1 -23.01 5.40 37.30
C MET A 1 -22.71 4.91 35.89
N LYS A 2 -21.67 5.44 35.21
CA LYS A 2 -21.37 5.05 33.82
C LYS A 2 -20.57 3.76 33.85
N THR A 3 -21.20 2.65 33.46
CA THR A 3 -20.56 1.33 33.33
C THR A 3 -19.41 1.46 32.33
N ARG A 4 -18.17 1.38 32.80
CA ARG A 4 -16.99 1.48 31.96
C ARG A 4 -16.81 0.15 31.25
N VAL A 5 -17.37 0.03 30.05
CA VAL A 5 -17.23 -1.14 29.19
C VAL A 5 -15.75 -1.27 28.79
N GLN A 6 -15.17 -2.43 29.07
CA GLN A 6 -13.77 -2.74 28.83
C GLN A 6 -13.48 -2.65 27.31
N PRO A 7 -12.45 -1.92 26.86
CA PRO A 7 -12.22 -1.74 25.42
C PRO A 7 -11.73 -3.05 24.80
N CYS A 8 -12.47 -3.60 23.82
CA CYS A 8 -11.83 -4.36 22.75
C CYS A 8 -11.75 -3.44 21.53
N CYS A 9 -10.66 -3.57 20.76
CA CYS A 9 -10.39 -2.76 19.57
C CYS A 9 -10.09 -1.26 19.79
N ASN A 10 -9.88 -0.77 21.03
CA ASN A 10 -9.54 0.64 21.34
C ASN A 10 -10.51 1.70 20.73
N LYS A 11 -11.79 1.35 20.54
CA LYS A 11 -12.82 2.23 19.95
C LYS A 11 -13.86 2.68 20.98
N GLU A 12 -14.45 3.86 20.75
CA GLU A 12 -15.66 4.31 21.47
C GLU A 12 -16.78 3.27 21.25
N THR A 13 -17.41 2.81 22.34
CA THR A 13 -18.52 1.84 22.31
C THR A 13 -19.83 2.49 22.77
N PHE A 14 -20.96 1.99 22.25
CA PHE A 14 -22.32 2.48 22.49
C PHE A 14 -23.19 1.38 23.07
N ALA A 15 -24.22 1.76 23.84
CA ALA A 15 -25.07 0.78 24.52
C ALA A 15 -25.97 -0.02 23.55
N ASN A 16 -26.28 0.56 22.39
CA ASN A 16 -27.12 -0.04 21.35
C ASN A 16 -26.79 0.53 19.95
N GLU A 17 -27.27 -0.14 18.90
CA GLU A 17 -27.07 0.26 17.51
C GLU A 17 -27.59 1.68 17.22
N ALA A 18 -28.75 2.03 17.78
CA ALA A 18 -29.39 3.33 17.53
C ALA A 18 -28.54 4.49 18.06
N GLU A 19 -27.88 4.33 19.21
CA GLU A 19 -26.93 5.30 19.74
C GLU A 19 -25.70 5.46 18.84
N ALA A 20 -25.14 4.35 18.36
CA ALA A 20 -24.01 4.35 17.44
C ALA A 20 -24.38 5.03 16.10
N ARG A 21 -25.57 4.75 15.56
CA ARG A 21 -26.06 5.34 14.31
C ARG A 21 -26.28 6.84 14.43
N ARG A 22 -26.89 7.31 15.53
CA ARG A 22 -27.02 8.76 15.80
C ARG A 22 -25.67 9.46 15.88
N ARG A 23 -24.64 8.78 16.42
CA ARG A 23 -23.28 9.31 16.46
C ARG A 23 -22.67 9.38 15.06
N LEU A 24 -22.84 8.34 14.24
CA LEU A 24 -22.40 8.29 12.84
C LEU A 24 -23.00 9.45 12.03
N ASP A 25 -24.33 9.58 12.04
CA ASP A 25 -25.06 10.61 11.28
C ASP A 25 -24.61 12.01 11.68
N ARG A 26 -24.43 12.26 12.99
CA ARG A 26 -23.91 13.54 13.49
C ARG A 26 -22.49 13.82 13.01
N MET A 27 -21.62 12.81 12.96
CA MET A 27 -20.24 12.99 12.47
C MET A 27 -20.21 13.32 10.99
N HIS A 28 -21.07 12.67 10.19
CA HIS A 28 -21.20 12.94 8.76
C HIS A 28 -21.75 14.34 8.51
N ALA A 29 -22.81 14.74 9.21
CA ALA A 29 -23.42 16.06 9.05
C ALA A 29 -22.47 17.22 9.41
N LEU A 30 -21.60 17.02 10.39
CA LEU A 30 -20.70 18.06 10.89
C LEU A 30 -19.29 18.03 10.26
N GLY A 31 -18.94 16.99 9.49
CA GLY A 31 -17.61 16.87 8.87
C GLY A 31 -16.43 16.89 9.87
N LEU A 32 -16.65 16.50 11.12
CA LEU A 32 -15.72 16.76 12.24
C LEU A 32 -14.37 16.00 12.18
N ARG A 33 -14.13 15.20 11.13
CA ARG A 33 -12.90 14.42 10.95
C ARG A 33 -12.49 14.35 9.49
N SER A 34 -11.18 14.26 9.26
CA SER A 34 -10.58 14.00 7.94
C SER A 34 -10.95 12.61 7.40
N VAL A 35 -11.20 11.64 8.27
CA VAL A 35 -11.72 10.32 7.93
C VAL A 35 -13.00 10.07 8.72
N LEU A 36 -14.12 10.01 8.01
CA LEU A 36 -15.43 9.72 8.58
C LEU A 36 -15.62 8.20 8.70
N PRO A 37 -16.33 7.72 9.74
CA PRO A 37 -16.68 6.32 9.84
C PRO A 37 -17.64 5.92 8.71
N SER A 38 -17.54 4.69 8.22
CA SER A 38 -18.34 4.18 7.10
C SER A 38 -19.60 3.46 7.57
N ASP A 39 -19.59 2.91 8.79
CA ASP A 39 -20.70 2.09 9.29
C ASP A 39 -20.69 1.97 10.83
N VAL A 40 -21.62 1.17 11.36
CA VAL A 40 -21.71 0.69 12.74
C VAL A 40 -21.54 -0.83 12.76
N GLU A 41 -20.89 -1.38 13.79
CA GLU A 41 -20.63 -2.82 13.93
C GLU A 41 -20.82 -3.27 15.40
N LEU A 42 -21.33 -4.50 15.60
CA LEU A 42 -21.42 -5.15 16.91
C LEU A 42 -20.23 -6.09 17.13
N CYS A 43 -19.46 -5.85 18.20
CA CYS A 43 -18.40 -6.76 18.64
C CYS A 43 -18.72 -7.36 20.01
N ARG A 44 -17.81 -8.21 20.53
CA ARG A 44 -17.95 -8.84 21.86
C ARG A 44 -18.17 -7.84 23.01
N ASN A 45 -17.70 -6.61 22.85
CA ASN A 45 -17.75 -5.57 23.88
C ASN A 45 -18.76 -4.45 23.55
N GLY A 46 -19.65 -4.64 22.58
CA GLY A 46 -20.74 -3.72 22.27
C GLY A 46 -20.70 -3.12 20.87
N TRP A 47 -21.60 -2.17 20.62
CA TRP A 47 -21.73 -1.49 19.32
C TRP A 47 -20.65 -0.42 19.18
N HIS A 48 -19.99 -0.30 18.04
CA HIS A 48 -18.99 0.74 17.78
C HIS A 48 -19.04 1.24 16.33
N LEU A 49 -18.41 2.39 16.07
CA LEU A 49 -18.24 2.89 14.70
C LEU A 49 -17.19 2.06 13.94
N LYS A 50 -17.51 1.71 12.71
CA LYS A 50 -16.59 1.13 11.73
C LYS A 50 -15.99 2.28 10.93
N PHE A 51 -14.70 2.51 11.12
CA PHE A 51 -13.96 3.41 10.24
C PHE A 51 -13.59 2.65 8.97
N PRO A 52 -13.66 3.28 7.79
CA PRO A 52 -13.00 2.72 6.62
C PRO A 52 -11.55 2.48 7.03
N GLN A 53 -11.03 1.30 6.70
CA GLN A 53 -9.63 0.99 7.01
C GLN A 53 -8.79 2.08 6.34
N PRO A 54 -8.00 2.86 7.10
CA PRO A 54 -7.10 3.79 6.46
C PRO A 54 -6.19 2.98 5.56
N ASN A 55 -6.10 3.36 4.29
CA ASN A 55 -5.07 2.89 3.37
C ASN A 55 -4.89 1.37 3.36
N SER A 56 -5.86 0.65 2.82
CA SER A 56 -5.63 -0.74 2.43
C SER A 56 -4.39 -0.80 1.52
N GLY A 57 -3.60 -1.86 1.67
CA GLY A 57 -2.59 -2.23 0.69
C GLY A 57 -3.19 -2.32 -0.72
N PRO A 58 -2.35 -2.53 -1.75
CA PRO A 58 -2.83 -2.68 -3.11
C PRO A 58 -3.95 -3.74 -3.20
N SER A 59 -4.96 -3.51 -4.04
CA SER A 59 -6.05 -4.48 -4.20
C SER A 59 -5.52 -5.86 -4.61
N PRO A 60 -6.20 -6.98 -4.29
CA PRO A 60 -5.75 -8.32 -4.69
C PRO A 60 -5.49 -8.44 -6.19
N LYS A 61 -6.31 -7.79 -7.02
CA LYS A 61 -6.13 -7.74 -8.48
C LYS A 61 -4.83 -7.03 -8.87
N LEU A 62 -4.53 -5.90 -8.24
CA LEU A 62 -3.30 -5.15 -8.49
C LEU A 62 -2.07 -5.90 -7.98
N ARG A 63 -2.15 -6.57 -6.82
CA ARG A 63 -1.07 -7.43 -6.31
C ARG A 63 -0.77 -8.56 -7.28
N ALA A 64 -1.79 -9.28 -7.74
CA ALA A 64 -1.63 -10.33 -8.74
C ALA A 64 -1.00 -9.83 -10.05
N LEU A 65 -1.34 -8.61 -10.47
CA LEU A 65 -0.75 -7.98 -11.66
C LEU A 65 0.75 -7.72 -11.48
N VAL A 66 1.16 -7.15 -10.35
CA VAL A 66 2.58 -6.88 -10.03
C VAL A 66 3.35 -8.18 -9.84
N GLU A 67 2.78 -9.17 -9.14
CA GLU A 67 3.39 -10.49 -8.96
C GLU A 67 3.61 -11.21 -10.30
N ALA A 68 2.64 -11.13 -11.23
CA ALA A 68 2.77 -11.73 -12.55
C ALA A 68 3.83 -11.04 -13.41
N ARG A 69 3.94 -9.71 -13.32
CA ARG A 69 4.96 -8.91 -14.00
C ARG A 69 6.36 -9.24 -13.48
N ASP A 70 6.54 -9.24 -12.17
CA ASP A 70 7.85 -9.28 -11.52
C ASP A 70 8.38 -10.70 -11.35
N LYS A 71 7.47 -11.66 -11.08
CA LYS A 71 7.71 -13.11 -10.86
C LYS A 71 8.58 -13.47 -9.65
N ALA A 72 9.58 -12.64 -9.34
CA ALA A 72 10.55 -12.77 -8.27
C ALA A 72 11.00 -11.37 -7.83
N CYS A 73 11.91 -11.29 -6.85
CA CYS A 73 12.48 -10.04 -6.38
C CYS A 73 13.15 -9.31 -7.56
N VAL A 74 12.69 -8.11 -7.90
CA VAL A 74 13.18 -7.38 -9.08
C VAL A 74 14.67 -6.99 -8.96
N ARG A 75 15.20 -6.94 -7.73
CA ARG A 75 16.60 -6.62 -7.46
C ARG A 75 17.53 -7.83 -7.50
N CYS A 76 17.18 -8.94 -6.84
CA CYS A 76 18.09 -10.09 -6.66
C CYS A 76 17.60 -11.41 -7.27
N GLY A 77 16.39 -11.47 -7.81
CA GLY A 77 15.82 -12.68 -8.42
C GLY A 77 15.37 -13.76 -7.44
N ALA A 78 15.49 -13.53 -6.13
CA ALA A 78 15.00 -14.47 -5.13
C ALA A 78 13.48 -14.64 -5.22
N VAL A 79 13.00 -15.87 -5.01
CA VAL A 79 11.56 -16.15 -4.87
C VAL A 79 11.03 -15.39 -3.65
N VAL A 80 9.91 -14.70 -3.84
CA VAL A 80 9.33 -13.82 -2.83
C VAL A 80 8.02 -14.42 -2.32
N PRO A 81 7.78 -14.45 -1.00
CA PRO A 81 6.46 -14.80 -0.46
C PRO A 81 5.37 -13.86 -1.01
N ARG A 82 4.16 -14.38 -1.22
CA ARG A 82 3.03 -13.59 -1.75
C ARG A 82 2.31 -12.81 -0.65
N ASP A 83 3.05 -12.02 0.12
CA ASP A 83 2.54 -11.22 1.24
C ASP A 83 2.62 -9.70 0.99
N GLU A 84 2.00 -8.92 1.87
CA GLU A 84 1.94 -7.46 1.73
C GLU A 84 3.33 -6.82 1.93
N ASP A 85 4.17 -7.40 2.79
CA ASP A 85 5.52 -6.87 3.11
C ASP A 85 6.46 -6.93 1.91
N SER A 86 6.17 -7.81 0.95
CA SER A 86 6.93 -8.00 -0.27
C SER A 86 6.62 -6.98 -1.38
N ILE A 87 5.51 -6.24 -1.26
CA ILE A 87 5.12 -5.21 -2.22
C ILE A 87 5.67 -3.86 -1.78
N HIS A 88 6.61 -3.33 -2.54
CA HIS A 88 7.29 -2.09 -2.28
C HIS A 88 6.74 -0.94 -3.14
N HIS A 89 6.41 0.19 -2.52
CA HIS A 89 6.07 1.43 -3.24
C HIS A 89 7.32 2.22 -3.62
N ARG A 90 7.47 2.56 -4.90
CA ARG A 90 8.59 3.36 -5.40
C ARG A 90 8.50 4.82 -4.92
N ILE A 91 7.33 5.44 -5.00
CA ILE A 91 6.99 6.63 -4.22
C ILE A 91 6.37 6.12 -2.93
N PRO A 92 7.00 6.30 -1.76
CA PRO A 92 6.48 5.76 -0.51
C PRO A 92 5.05 6.22 -0.24
N ARG A 93 4.20 5.30 0.25
CA ARG A 93 2.79 5.57 0.55
C ARG A 93 2.61 6.79 1.47
N GLY A 94 3.43 6.89 2.52
CA GLY A 94 3.43 8.02 3.47
C GLY A 94 3.88 9.36 2.88
N ARG A 95 4.36 9.38 1.63
CA ARG A 95 4.79 10.57 0.88
C ARG A 95 3.95 10.83 -0.37
N GLY A 96 2.70 10.33 -0.37
CA GLY A 96 1.73 10.58 -1.43
C GLY A 96 1.76 9.56 -2.57
N GLY A 97 2.54 8.47 -2.47
CA GLY A 97 2.50 7.41 -3.47
C GLY A 97 1.15 6.70 -3.53
N GLU A 98 0.69 6.43 -4.74
CA GLU A 98 -0.57 5.73 -5.01
C GLU A 98 -0.35 4.22 -5.21
N ASN A 99 -1.45 3.46 -5.11
CA ASN A 99 -1.45 2.03 -5.42
C ASN A 99 -1.66 1.84 -6.93
N THR A 100 -0.60 2.02 -7.72
CA THR A 100 -0.60 1.80 -9.18
C THR A 100 0.49 0.80 -9.57
N ALA A 101 0.35 0.12 -10.70
CA ALA A 101 1.25 -0.99 -11.07
C ALA A 101 2.69 -0.48 -11.26
N GLU A 102 2.85 0.67 -11.89
CA GLU A 102 4.10 1.36 -12.14
C GLU A 102 4.79 1.89 -10.86
N ASN A 103 4.03 2.12 -9.80
CA ASN A 103 4.54 2.56 -8.51
C ASN A 103 4.87 1.40 -7.56
N LEU A 104 4.58 0.15 -7.94
CA LEU A 104 4.77 -1.02 -7.10
C LEU A 104 5.82 -1.96 -7.68
N LEU A 105 6.64 -2.55 -6.80
CA LEU A 105 7.64 -3.57 -7.14
C LEU A 105 7.59 -4.73 -6.16
N LEU A 106 7.93 -5.93 -6.62
CA LEU A 106 8.12 -7.09 -5.77
C LEU A 106 9.58 -7.16 -5.29
N LEU A 107 9.79 -7.10 -3.98
CA LEU A 107 11.10 -7.22 -3.34
C LEU A 107 11.07 -8.27 -2.23
N CYS A 108 12.17 -9.02 -2.07
CA CYS A 108 12.29 -9.95 -0.95
C CYS A 108 12.55 -9.23 0.39
N GLY A 109 12.04 -9.83 1.47
CA GLY A 109 12.15 -9.29 2.82
C GLY A 109 11.04 -8.30 3.14
N SER A 110 11.31 -7.44 4.12
CA SER A 110 10.38 -6.41 4.62
C SER A 110 11.07 -5.05 4.60
N GLY A 111 10.38 -3.98 5.02
CA GLY A 111 10.99 -2.64 5.14
C GLY A 111 12.28 -2.55 5.98
N THR A 112 12.67 -3.61 6.70
CA THR A 112 13.92 -3.70 7.47
C THR A 112 14.78 -4.92 7.15
N THR A 113 14.36 -5.82 6.26
CA THR A 113 15.09 -7.05 5.92
C THR A 113 15.15 -7.29 4.42
N GLY A 114 16.11 -8.09 3.95
CA GLY A 114 16.23 -8.43 2.52
C GLY A 114 16.47 -7.24 1.60
N CYS A 115 16.06 -7.36 0.33
CA CYS A 115 16.21 -6.28 -0.65
C CYS A 115 15.27 -5.11 -0.38
N HIS A 116 14.10 -5.36 0.21
CA HIS A 116 13.18 -4.29 0.59
C HIS A 116 13.84 -3.39 1.66
N GLY A 117 14.39 -3.96 2.74
CA GLY A 117 15.11 -3.21 3.76
C GLY A 117 16.38 -2.54 3.23
N TYR A 118 17.07 -3.17 2.28
CA TYR A 118 18.20 -2.55 1.59
C TYR A 118 17.79 -1.27 0.86
N VAL A 119 16.70 -1.30 0.08
CA VAL A 119 16.18 -0.13 -0.66
C VAL A 119 15.81 1.01 0.29
N GLU A 120 15.17 0.70 1.42
CA GLU A 120 14.79 1.72 2.42
C GLU A 120 16.00 2.36 3.11
N SER A 121 17.08 1.60 3.33
CA SER A 121 18.31 2.08 3.98
C SER A 121 19.31 2.74 3.03
N HIS A 122 19.29 2.39 1.74
CA HIS A 122 20.23 2.87 0.72
C HIS A 122 19.54 3.77 -0.32
N ARG A 123 18.82 4.79 0.17
CA ARG A 123 17.89 5.58 -0.64
C ARG A 123 18.53 6.23 -1.88
N THR A 124 19.76 6.73 -1.77
CA THR A 124 20.47 7.33 -2.92
C THR A 124 20.65 6.34 -4.05
N GLU A 125 21.13 5.13 -3.74
CA GLU A 125 21.25 4.04 -4.72
C GLU A 125 19.88 3.63 -5.25
N ALA A 126 18.88 3.51 -4.37
CA ALA A 126 17.54 3.14 -4.76
C ALA A 126 16.88 4.15 -5.73
N TYR A 127 17.13 5.45 -5.56
CA TYR A 127 16.72 6.46 -6.54
C TYR A 127 17.46 6.30 -7.86
N ASN A 128 18.77 6.08 -7.81
CA ASN A 128 19.57 5.90 -9.02
C ASN A 128 19.13 4.67 -9.82
N HIS A 129 18.76 3.58 -9.16
CA HIS A 129 18.29 2.33 -9.75
C HIS A 129 16.78 2.27 -10.01
N GLY A 130 16.05 3.35 -9.72
CA GLY A 130 14.61 3.46 -9.94
C GLY A 130 13.72 2.63 -9.01
N TYR A 131 14.30 2.00 -7.99
CA TYR A 131 13.54 1.32 -6.93
C TYR A 131 12.75 2.31 -6.07
N LEU A 132 13.26 3.53 -5.93
CA LEU A 132 12.52 4.66 -5.37
C LEU A 132 12.35 5.77 -6.40
N VAL A 133 11.25 6.51 -6.28
CA VAL A 133 10.90 7.68 -7.07
C VAL A 133 10.59 8.83 -6.12
N ARG A 134 11.03 10.04 -6.46
CA ARG A 134 10.81 11.23 -5.63
C ARG A 134 9.36 11.70 -5.78
N THR A 135 8.77 12.17 -4.69
CA THR A 135 7.44 12.81 -4.74
C THR A 135 7.43 13.95 -5.76
N GLY A 136 6.41 14.00 -6.60
CA GLY A 136 6.28 15.00 -7.68
C GLY A 136 6.80 14.54 -9.05
N PHE A 137 7.46 13.38 -9.12
CA PHE A 137 7.81 12.72 -10.39
C PHE A 137 6.78 11.64 -10.73
N ASP A 138 6.63 11.34 -12.02
CA ASP A 138 5.81 10.23 -12.50
C ASP A 138 6.63 8.92 -12.46
N PRO A 139 6.17 7.86 -11.76
CA PRO A 139 6.83 6.55 -11.80
C PRO A 139 6.97 5.96 -13.22
N LEU A 140 6.12 6.33 -14.17
CA LEU A 140 6.19 5.89 -15.57
C LEU A 140 7.44 6.39 -16.30
N ASP A 141 7.98 7.54 -15.87
CA ASP A 141 9.14 8.16 -16.51
C ASP A 141 10.47 7.67 -15.95
N VAL A 142 10.44 6.84 -14.89
CA VAL A 142 11.63 6.35 -14.22
C VAL A 142 11.80 4.85 -14.49
N PRO A 143 12.86 4.41 -15.19
CA PRO A 143 13.12 2.99 -15.39
C PRO A 143 13.63 2.34 -14.10
N VAL A 144 13.48 1.03 -13.99
CA VAL A 144 13.98 0.19 -12.90
C VAL A 144 15.12 -0.67 -13.43
N LEU A 145 16.23 -0.76 -12.68
CA LEU A 145 17.34 -1.65 -13.01
C LEU A 145 17.03 -3.08 -12.54
N LEU A 146 16.44 -3.89 -13.42
CA LEU A 146 16.11 -5.28 -13.15
C LEU A 146 17.37 -6.13 -12.99
N LEU A 147 17.45 -6.87 -11.89
CA LEU A 147 18.51 -7.83 -11.58
C LEU A 147 19.93 -7.24 -11.71
N GLY A 148 20.08 -5.92 -11.53
CA GLY A 148 21.36 -5.22 -11.68
C GLY A 148 21.88 -5.11 -13.13
N THR A 149 21.09 -5.44 -14.15
CA THR A 149 21.59 -5.56 -15.53
C THR A 149 20.73 -4.88 -16.59
N THR A 150 19.42 -4.85 -16.43
CA THR A 150 18.51 -4.43 -17.51
C THR A 150 17.62 -3.28 -17.05
N TRP A 151 17.64 -2.16 -17.76
CA TRP A 151 16.71 -1.06 -17.51
C TRP A 151 15.36 -1.33 -18.16
N ALA A 152 14.28 -1.23 -17.39
CA ALA A 152 12.92 -1.41 -17.90
C ALA A 152 11.93 -0.47 -17.22
N TYR A 153 10.94 0.00 -17.97
CA TYR A 153 9.85 0.80 -17.44
C TYR A 153 8.70 -0.11 -17.00
N PRO A 154 8.18 0.05 -15.78
CA PRO A 154 6.98 -0.66 -15.36
C PRO A 154 5.75 0.04 -15.95
N SER A 155 4.90 -0.68 -16.67
CA SER A 155 3.70 -0.13 -17.29
C SER A 155 2.44 -0.28 -16.41
N PRO A 156 1.39 0.53 -16.63
CA PRO A 156 0.12 0.41 -15.91
C PRO A 156 -0.60 -0.93 -16.14
N ASP A 157 -0.36 -1.59 -17.29
CA ASP A 157 -0.95 -2.89 -17.65
C ASP A 157 -0.14 -4.09 -17.11
N GLY A 158 0.85 -3.85 -16.25
CA GLY A 158 1.60 -4.93 -15.59
C GLY A 158 2.63 -5.59 -16.49
N LYS A 159 3.30 -4.83 -17.35
CA LYS A 159 4.41 -5.31 -18.19
C LYS A 159 5.69 -4.53 -17.91
N TRP A 160 6.80 -5.12 -18.33
CA TRP A 160 8.08 -4.44 -18.43
C TRP A 160 8.29 -3.98 -19.88
N VAL A 161 8.56 -2.69 -20.08
CA VAL A 161 9.01 -2.14 -21.35
C VAL A 161 10.52 -1.96 -21.28
N ILE A 162 11.29 -2.80 -21.97
CA ILE A 162 12.76 -2.78 -21.90
C ILE A 162 13.28 -1.50 -22.57
N SER A 163 14.11 -0.75 -21.85
CA SER A 163 14.77 0.43 -22.38
C SER A 163 15.83 0.00 -23.42
N GLY A 164 15.59 0.32 -24.70
CA GLY A 164 16.52 0.02 -25.79
C GLY A 164 16.17 -1.23 -26.64
N GLY A 165 15.01 -1.85 -26.41
CA GLY A 165 14.42 -2.78 -27.39
C GLY A 165 13.48 -2.01 -28.32
N GLU A 166 13.61 -2.18 -29.64
CA GLU A 166 12.57 -1.72 -30.58
C GLU A 166 11.20 -2.28 -30.14
N PRO A 167 10.11 -1.48 -30.19
CA PRO A 167 8.78 -2.03 -30.00
C PRO A 167 8.57 -3.10 -31.08
N THR A 168 8.30 -4.35 -30.67
CA THR A 168 7.88 -5.37 -31.64
C THR A 168 6.57 -4.91 -32.28
N PRO A 169 6.50 -4.87 -33.63
CA PRO A 169 5.31 -4.44 -34.37
C PRO A 169 4.09 -5.32 -34.11
#